data_AF-R1G1H3-F1
#
_entry.id   AF-R1G1H3-F1
#
_cell.length_a   1.000
_cell.length_b   1.000
_cell.length_c   1.000
_cell.angle_alpha   90.00
_cell.angle_beta   90.00
_cell.angle_gamma   90.00
#
_symmetry.space_group_name_H-M   'P 1'
#
loop_
_entity.id
_entity.type
_entity.pdbx_description
1 polymer ?
#
loop_
_entity_poly.entity_id
_entity_poly.type
_entity_poly.pdbx_seq_one_letter_code
_entity_poly.pdbx_strand_id
1 'polypeptide(L)'
;MPQGELTRGITPIRCHSHNDYWRRVPLFDALAAGCTSVEADIWPADGLASPLSLYIDPITAILEHRSQANGTGDARSPTVFDADDSTPASLVLLLDFKDRSPALWAAVQAQLQPLRNRGWLTRWDRERGARVTRAVTVVATGDAPFDAIVGAAHRDVFYDAPLDRLDASIR
;
A
#
# COMPACT_ATOMS: atom_id res chain seq x y z
N MET A 1 -8.24 11.04 19.32
CA MET A 1 -8.48 9.59 19.21
C MET A 1 -7.14 8.91 18.96
N PRO A 2 -6.75 7.86 19.70
CA PRO A 2 -5.60 7.04 19.34
C PRO A 2 -5.84 6.40 17.97
N GLN A 3 -4.89 6.49 17.05
CA GLN A 3 -5.11 6.12 15.63
C GLN A 3 -5.43 4.62 15.44
N GLY A 4 -5.06 3.76 16.40
CA GLY A 4 -5.35 2.32 16.34
C GLY A 4 -6.78 1.91 16.71
N GLU A 5 -7.60 2.80 17.29
CA GLU A 5 -9.03 2.51 17.54
C GLU A 5 -9.89 2.72 16.29
N LEU A 6 -9.38 3.42 15.27
CA LEU A 6 -10.16 3.87 14.12
C LEU A 6 -10.72 2.74 13.26
N THR A 7 -10.10 1.56 13.29
CA THR A 7 -10.54 0.40 12.50
C THR A 7 -11.16 -0.72 13.34
N ARG A 8 -11.30 -0.52 14.66
CA ARG A 8 -11.92 -1.51 15.56
C ARG A 8 -13.41 -1.62 15.26
N GLY A 9 -13.89 -2.84 15.05
CA GLY A 9 -15.30 -3.12 14.77
C GLY A 9 -15.74 -2.75 13.35
N ILE A 10 -14.82 -2.35 12.48
CA ILE A 10 -15.12 -2.12 11.06
C ILE A 10 -15.07 -3.45 10.32
N THR A 11 -16.16 -3.80 9.65
CA THR A 11 -16.20 -4.94 8.74
C THR A 11 -15.54 -4.56 7.41
N PRO A 12 -14.45 -5.23 7.00
CA PRO A 12 -13.84 -4.98 5.69
C PRO A 12 -14.81 -5.35 4.57
N ILE A 13 -14.93 -4.48 3.58
CA ILE A 13 -15.71 -4.69 2.37
C ILE A 13 -14.81 -4.53 1.14
N ARG A 14 -15.12 -5.29 0.09
CA ARG A 14 -14.41 -5.23 -1.20
C ARG A 14 -14.80 -3.97 -1.98
N CYS A 15 -14.36 -2.82 -1.50
CA CYS A 15 -14.40 -1.56 -2.24
C CYS A 15 -13.02 -0.97 -2.43
N HIS A 16 -12.94 -0.14 -3.45
CA HIS A 16 -11.79 0.66 -3.79
C HIS A 16 -12.18 2.14 -3.66
N SER A 17 -11.51 2.86 -2.78
CA SER A 17 -11.73 4.30 -2.61
C SER A 17 -10.79 5.07 -3.53
N HIS A 18 -11.37 5.65 -4.58
CA HIS A 18 -10.70 6.45 -5.60
C HIS A 18 -10.83 7.96 -5.31
N ASN A 19 -9.94 8.77 -5.90
CA ASN A 19 -10.00 10.24 -5.97
C ASN A 19 -9.88 10.97 -4.61
N ASP A 20 -8.66 11.06 -4.10
CA ASP A 20 -8.34 11.62 -2.78
C ASP A 20 -8.20 13.14 -2.72
N TYR A 21 -8.04 13.78 -3.88
CA TYR A 21 -7.77 15.20 -4.05
C TYR A 21 -8.73 16.16 -3.33
N TRP A 22 -9.95 15.70 -3.00
CA TRP A 22 -10.99 16.54 -2.38
C TRP A 22 -11.18 16.23 -0.89
N ARG A 23 -10.47 15.23 -0.35
CA ARG A 23 -10.65 14.75 1.02
C ARG A 23 -9.48 15.19 1.89
N ARG A 24 -9.78 15.63 3.10
CA ARG A 24 -8.75 16.04 4.07
C ARG A 24 -8.01 14.86 4.69
N VAL A 25 -8.67 13.70 4.75
CA VAL A 25 -8.20 12.47 5.42
C VAL A 25 -8.58 11.23 4.60
N PRO A 26 -8.14 11.12 3.33
CA PRO A 26 -8.67 10.16 2.37
C PRO A 26 -8.56 8.70 2.82
N LEU A 27 -7.45 8.32 3.44
CA LEU A 27 -7.28 6.99 4.01
C LEU A 27 -8.31 6.72 5.12
N PHE A 28 -8.45 7.62 6.09
CA PHE A 28 -9.34 7.38 7.22
C PHE A 28 -10.81 7.29 6.79
N ASP A 29 -11.24 8.12 5.84
CA ASP A 29 -12.60 8.02 5.28
C ASP A 29 -12.83 6.66 4.61
N ALA A 30 -11.86 6.16 3.84
CA ALA A 30 -11.93 4.86 3.18
C ALA A 30 -11.96 3.70 4.18
N LEU A 31 -11.09 3.75 5.20
CA LEU A 31 -11.04 2.74 6.26
C LEU A 31 -12.32 2.77 7.11
N ALA A 32 -12.87 3.94 7.42
CA ALA A 32 -14.13 4.10 8.14
C ALA A 32 -15.31 3.44 7.39
N ALA A 33 -15.29 3.49 6.06
CA ALA A 33 -16.26 2.81 5.20
C ALA A 33 -15.98 1.30 5.02
N GLY A 34 -14.85 0.80 5.52
CA GLY A 34 -14.43 -0.59 5.40
C GLY A 34 -13.70 -0.93 4.09
N CYS A 35 -13.32 0.04 3.25
CA CYS A 35 -12.65 -0.27 1.98
C CYS A 35 -11.28 -0.89 2.18
N THR A 36 -11.09 -2.08 1.61
CA THR A 36 -9.80 -2.79 1.61
C THR A 36 -8.85 -2.35 0.51
N SER A 37 -9.20 -1.29 -0.24
CA SER A 37 -8.37 -0.74 -1.30
C SER A 37 -8.53 0.76 -1.38
N VAL A 38 -7.43 1.48 -1.57
CA VAL A 38 -7.37 2.94 -1.73
C VAL A 38 -6.42 3.30 -2.86
N GLU A 39 -6.70 4.40 -3.55
CA GLU A 39 -5.80 4.99 -4.54
C GLU A 39 -5.15 6.25 -4.00
N ALA A 40 -3.85 6.40 -4.26
CA ALA A 40 -3.09 7.61 -4.02
C ALA A 40 -2.53 8.10 -5.36
N ASP A 41 -2.81 9.36 -5.69
CA ASP A 41 -2.30 9.96 -6.91
C ASP A 41 -0.89 10.51 -6.71
N ILE A 42 0.04 10.05 -7.54
CA ILE A 42 1.46 10.29 -7.37
C ILE A 42 1.92 11.31 -8.40
N TRP A 43 2.07 12.54 -7.93
CA TRP A 43 2.57 13.68 -8.68
C TRP A 43 4.03 13.99 -8.32
N PRO A 44 4.82 14.55 -9.25
CA PRO A 44 6.07 15.23 -8.90
C PRO A 44 5.78 16.32 -7.87
N ALA A 45 6.46 16.28 -6.73
CA ALA A 45 6.27 17.28 -5.70
C ALA A 45 7.25 18.44 -5.89
N ASP A 46 6.74 19.67 -6.01
CA ASP A 46 7.53 20.91 -5.99
C ASP A 46 7.94 21.29 -4.55
N GLY A 47 8.49 20.34 -3.79
CA GLY A 47 8.95 20.55 -2.41
C GLY A 47 7.89 20.44 -1.31
N LEU A 48 6.64 20.10 -1.63
CA LEU A 48 5.62 19.68 -0.67
C LEU A 48 5.75 18.19 -0.34
N ALA A 49 5.26 17.76 0.82
CA ALA A 49 5.16 16.32 1.11
C ALA A 49 4.35 15.64 0.00
N SER A 50 4.88 14.56 -0.56
CA SER A 50 4.19 13.77 -1.58
C SER A 50 2.80 13.39 -1.07
N PRO A 51 1.74 13.44 -1.90
CA PRO A 51 0.40 12.96 -1.51
C PRO A 51 0.42 11.57 -0.87
N LEU A 52 1.43 10.75 -1.22
CA LEU A 52 1.68 9.44 -0.63
C LEU A 52 1.87 9.45 0.89
N SER A 53 2.40 10.51 1.51
CA SER A 53 2.57 10.58 2.96
C SER A 53 1.23 10.58 3.70
N LEU A 54 0.15 11.10 3.08
CA LEU A 54 -1.22 11.04 3.60
C LEU A 54 -1.75 9.61 3.73
N TYR A 55 -1.05 8.63 3.15
CA TYR A 55 -1.35 7.21 3.25
C TYR A 55 -0.32 6.49 4.10
N ILE A 56 0.97 6.62 3.76
CA ILE A 56 2.03 5.82 4.37
C ILE A 56 2.17 6.12 5.86
N ASP A 57 2.13 7.39 6.27
CA ASP A 57 2.29 7.77 7.67
C ASP A 57 1.15 7.20 8.53
N PRO A 58 -0.14 7.42 8.20
CA PRO A 58 -1.22 6.85 8.99
C PRO A 58 -1.31 5.33 8.89
N ILE A 59 -0.99 4.70 7.75
CA ILE A 59 -0.90 3.22 7.66
C ILE A 59 0.18 2.71 8.63
N THR A 60 1.35 3.34 8.64
CA THR A 60 2.46 2.97 9.53
C THR A 60 2.03 3.08 10.98
N ALA A 61 1.41 4.20 11.37
CA ALA A 61 0.95 4.42 12.73
C ALA A 61 -0.14 3.43 13.18
N ILE A 62 -1.09 3.08 12.30
CA ILE A 62 -2.10 2.05 12.56
C ILE A 62 -1.41 0.71 12.84
N LEU A 63 -0.51 0.28 11.96
CA LEU A 63 0.16 -1.02 12.08
C LEU A 63 1.12 -1.07 13.27
N GLU A 64 1.78 0.03 13.62
CA GLU A 64 2.62 0.14 14.82
C GLU A 64 1.79 -0.06 16.09
N HIS A 65 0.69 0.67 16.22
CA HIS A 65 -0.20 0.52 17.36
C HIS A 65 -0.75 -0.91 17.48
N ARG A 66 -1.12 -1.53 16.36
CA ARG A 66 -1.60 -2.93 16.32
C ARG A 66 -0.50 -3.93 16.71
N SER A 67 0.72 -3.72 16.25
CA SER A 67 1.86 -4.58 16.59
C SER A 67 2.19 -4.56 18.08
N GLN A 68 2.01 -3.41 18.75
CA GLN A 68 2.21 -3.28 20.19
C GLN A 68 1.08 -3.95 20.99
N ALA A 69 -0.15 -3.93 20.48
CA ALA A 69 -1.31 -4.51 21.13
C ALA A 69 -1.33 -6.06 21.11
N ASN A 70 -0.73 -6.69 20.09
CA ASN A 70 -0.73 -8.15 19.93
C ASN A 70 0.23 -8.89 20.90
N GLY A 71 1.07 -8.17 21.65
CA GLY A 71 2.08 -8.78 22.53
C GLY A 71 3.16 -9.56 21.77
N THR A 72 4.26 -9.91 22.45
CA THR A 72 5.43 -10.57 21.84
C THR A 72 5.21 -12.03 21.42
N GLY A 73 3.98 -12.54 21.51
CA GLY A 73 3.66 -13.97 21.38
C GLY A 73 2.97 -14.38 20.09
N ASP A 74 2.32 -13.46 19.37
CA ASP A 74 1.64 -13.79 18.12
C ASP A 74 2.52 -13.38 16.94
N ALA A 75 3.13 -14.37 16.27
CA ALA A 75 4.05 -14.18 15.14
C ALA A 75 3.36 -13.65 13.86
N ARG A 76 2.08 -13.26 13.95
CA ARG A 76 1.29 -12.77 12.82
C ARG A 76 1.62 -11.31 12.53
N SER A 77 1.77 -11.01 11.24
CA SER A 77 1.89 -9.61 10.80
C SER A 77 0.60 -8.84 11.15
N PRO A 78 0.70 -7.61 11.68
CA PRO A 78 -0.49 -6.80 11.97
C PRO A 78 -1.30 -6.55 10.70
N THR A 79 -2.61 -6.38 10.84
CA THR A 79 -3.52 -5.98 9.77
C THR A 79 -4.02 -4.56 10.00
N VAL A 80 -4.46 -3.90 8.92
CA VAL A 80 -5.09 -2.56 9.03
C VAL A 80 -6.47 -2.67 9.68
N PHE A 81 -7.22 -3.72 9.38
CA PHE A 81 -8.53 -3.99 9.94
C PHE A 81 -8.48 -4.97 11.11
N ASP A 82 -9.38 -4.76 12.07
CA ASP A 82 -9.67 -5.67 13.17
C ASP A 82 -10.64 -6.76 12.69
N ALA A 83 -10.22 -7.55 11.70
CA ALA A 83 -11.03 -8.66 11.21
C ALA A 83 -10.74 -9.91 12.04
N ASP A 84 -11.79 -10.60 12.48
CA ASP A 84 -11.66 -11.94 13.03
C ASP A 84 -10.80 -12.81 12.12
N ASP A 85 -9.93 -13.61 12.75
CA ASP A 85 -8.78 -14.40 12.24
C ASP A 85 -9.02 -15.26 10.97
N SER A 86 -10.23 -15.28 10.44
CA SER A 86 -10.66 -16.05 9.28
C SER A 86 -10.22 -15.48 7.93
N THR A 87 -9.98 -14.16 7.81
CA THR A 87 -9.44 -13.55 6.56
C THR A 87 -8.70 -12.23 6.83
N PRO A 88 -7.39 -12.25 7.12
CA PRO A 88 -6.60 -11.02 7.19
C PRO A 88 -6.56 -10.35 5.81
N ALA A 89 -7.39 -9.33 5.61
CA ALA A 89 -7.42 -8.56 4.37
C ALA A 89 -6.19 -7.65 4.31
N SER A 90 -5.32 -7.87 3.32
CA SER A 90 -4.26 -6.93 2.96
C SER A 90 -4.92 -5.65 2.44
N LEU A 91 -4.52 -4.49 2.97
CA LEU A 91 -4.92 -3.21 2.39
C LEU A 91 -4.19 -3.05 1.06
N VAL A 92 -4.93 -2.89 -0.03
CA VAL A 92 -4.34 -2.53 -1.33
C VAL A 92 -4.14 -1.02 -1.38
N LEU A 93 -2.91 -0.59 -1.62
CA LEU A 93 -2.56 0.79 -1.89
C LEU A 93 -2.19 0.89 -3.38
N LEU A 94 -3.12 1.39 -4.19
CA LEU A 94 -2.91 1.66 -5.59
C LEU A 94 -2.22 3.03 -5.73
N LEU A 95 -1.09 3.07 -6.41
CA LEU A 95 -0.30 4.25 -6.68
C LEU A 95 -0.51 4.62 -8.14
N ASP A 96 -1.33 5.63 -8.41
CA ASP A 96 -1.56 6.12 -9.76
C ASP A 96 -0.53 7.19 -10.12
N PHE A 97 0.52 6.80 -10.84
CA PHE A 97 1.58 7.70 -11.24
C PHE A 97 1.12 8.61 -12.37
N LYS A 98 1.28 9.91 -12.17
CA LYS A 98 0.93 10.94 -13.16
C LYS A 98 2.14 11.44 -13.96
N ASP A 99 3.31 10.84 -13.68
CA ASP A 99 4.58 11.14 -14.31
C ASP A 99 5.55 9.94 -14.17
N ARG A 100 6.47 9.78 -15.13
CA ARG A 100 7.44 8.66 -15.19
C ARG A 100 8.84 9.02 -14.67
N SER A 101 9.01 10.16 -14.00
CA SER A 101 10.33 10.64 -13.59
C SER A 101 11.05 9.64 -12.66
N PRO A 102 12.34 9.35 -12.92
CA PRO A 102 13.15 8.55 -12.01
C PRO A 102 13.22 9.12 -10.60
N ALA A 103 13.13 10.45 -10.45
CA ALA A 103 13.14 11.11 -9.15
C ALA A 103 11.85 10.81 -8.37
N LEU A 104 10.69 10.80 -9.05
CA LEU A 104 9.42 10.45 -8.45
C LEU A 104 9.40 8.99 -7.99
N TRP A 105 9.90 8.08 -8.83
CA TRP A 105 10.08 6.67 -8.45
C TRP A 105 10.99 6.50 -7.23
N ALA A 106 12.14 7.17 -7.20
CA ALA A 106 13.05 7.12 -6.06
C ALA A 106 12.39 7.65 -4.77
N ALA A 107 11.59 8.72 -4.87
CA ALA A 107 10.85 9.27 -3.75
C ALA A 107 9.79 8.30 -3.21
N VAL A 108 9.05 7.62 -4.10
CA VAL A 108 8.10 6.57 -3.70
C VAL A 108 8.82 5.42 -2.99
N GLN A 109 9.94 4.96 -3.55
CA GLN A 109 10.73 3.87 -2.95
C GLN A 109 11.24 4.21 -1.55
N ALA A 110 11.67 5.47 -1.34
CA ALA A 110 12.09 5.97 -0.03
C ALA A 110 10.92 6.02 0.96
N GLN A 111 9.74 6.50 0.54
CA GLN A 111 8.55 6.54 1.39
C GLN A 111 8.04 5.14 1.76
N LEU A 112 8.21 4.13 0.91
CA LEU A 112 7.85 2.75 1.24
C LEU A 112 8.80 2.09 2.25
N GLN A 113 9.97 2.68 2.51
CA GLN A 113 11.01 2.06 3.34
C GLN A 113 10.59 1.72 4.78
N PRO A 114 9.81 2.56 5.51
CA PRO A 114 9.38 2.23 6.87
C PRO A 114 8.52 0.95 6.93
N LEU A 115 7.59 0.78 5.99
CA LEU A 115 6.75 -0.42 5.87
C LEU A 115 7.58 -1.64 5.46
N ARG A 116 8.53 -1.43 4.52
CA ARG A 116 9.45 -2.47 4.04
C ARG A 116 10.34 -3.03 5.15
N ASN A 117 10.96 -2.15 5.93
CA ASN A 117 11.85 -2.53 7.05
C ASN A 117 11.13 -3.35 8.12
N ARG A 118 9.82 -3.13 8.31
CA ARG A 118 8.97 -3.86 9.26
C ARG A 118 8.36 -5.14 8.67
N GLY A 119 8.62 -5.43 7.39
CA GLY A 119 8.08 -6.60 6.71
C GLY A 119 6.58 -6.53 6.45
N TRP A 120 6.00 -5.33 6.36
CA TRP A 120 4.57 -5.11 6.20
C TRP A 120 4.09 -5.03 4.75
N LEU A 121 5.01 -4.94 3.80
CA LEU A 121 4.70 -4.95 2.37
C LEU A 121 4.59 -6.38 1.83
N THR A 122 3.51 -6.65 1.11
CA THR A 122 3.37 -7.86 0.27
C THR A 122 4.48 -7.85 -0.76
N ARG A 123 5.11 -9.00 -0.98
CA ARG A 123 6.24 -9.11 -1.92
C ARG A 123 6.21 -10.40 -2.72
N TRP A 124 6.89 -10.41 -3.86
CA TRP A 124 7.23 -11.62 -4.60
C TRP A 124 8.53 -12.22 -4.04
N ASP A 125 8.45 -13.45 -3.56
CA ASP A 125 9.61 -14.24 -3.15
C ASP A 125 10.14 -15.01 -4.36
N ARG A 126 11.33 -14.63 -4.84
CA ARG A 126 11.96 -15.23 -6.03
C ARG A 126 12.42 -16.66 -5.77
N GLU A 127 12.85 -16.98 -4.57
CA GLU A 127 13.34 -18.32 -4.22
C GLU A 127 12.19 -19.31 -4.19
N ARG A 128 11.04 -18.87 -3.64
CA ARG A 128 9.82 -19.67 -3.56
C ARG A 128 8.95 -19.60 -4.81
N GLY A 129 9.21 -18.65 -5.72
CA GLY A 129 8.36 -18.36 -6.87
C GLY A 129 6.92 -18.03 -6.47
N ALA A 130 6.73 -17.34 -5.34
CA ALA A 130 5.41 -17.16 -4.73
C ALA A 130 5.23 -15.77 -4.13
N ARG A 131 3.98 -15.30 -4.14
CA ARG A 131 3.57 -14.07 -3.44
C ARG A 131 3.47 -14.33 -1.94
N VAL A 132 4.16 -13.50 -1.16
CA VAL A 132 4.08 -13.45 0.31
C VAL A 132 3.21 -12.26 0.69
N THR A 133 1.93 -12.51 0.98
CA THR A 133 0.97 -11.48 1.40
C THR A 133 1.28 -10.96 2.80
N ARG A 134 1.25 -9.63 2.96
CA ARG A 134 1.44 -8.91 4.23
C ARG A 134 0.35 -7.85 4.40
N ALA A 135 0.50 -7.00 5.42
CA ALA A 135 -0.46 -5.98 5.80
C ALA A 135 -0.89 -5.06 4.64
N VAL A 136 0.05 -4.70 3.78
CA VAL A 136 -0.15 -3.75 2.67
C VAL A 136 0.33 -4.35 1.36
N THR A 137 -0.51 -4.32 0.33
CA THR A 137 -0.13 -4.67 -1.04
C THR A 137 -0.06 -3.39 -1.88
N VAL A 138 1.13 -3.03 -2.34
CA VAL A 138 1.33 -1.84 -3.17
C VAL A 138 1.24 -2.22 -4.63
N VAL A 139 0.39 -1.53 -5.39
CA VAL A 139 0.22 -1.72 -6.83
C VAL A 139 0.46 -0.38 -7.50
N ALA A 140 1.33 -0.32 -8.51
CA ALA A 140 1.55 0.88 -9.31
C ALA A 140 0.75 0.80 -10.61
N THR A 141 0.22 1.92 -11.06
CA THR A 141 -0.53 2.08 -12.32
C THR A 141 -0.23 3.45 -12.95
N GLY A 142 -0.93 3.80 -14.04
CA GLY A 142 -0.76 5.06 -14.75
C GLY A 142 0.55 5.13 -15.53
N ASP A 143 1.31 6.20 -15.35
CA ASP A 143 2.59 6.44 -16.01
C ASP A 143 3.79 5.78 -15.31
N ALA A 144 3.53 4.90 -14.33
CA ALA A 144 4.55 4.29 -13.51
C ALA A 144 5.66 3.63 -14.36
N PRO A 145 6.94 3.77 -13.96
CA PRO A 145 8.06 3.30 -14.75
C PRO A 145 8.19 1.77 -14.66
N PHE A 146 7.53 1.05 -15.57
CA PHE A 146 7.49 -0.41 -15.60
C PHE A 146 8.88 -1.08 -15.49
N ASP A 147 9.85 -0.63 -16.31
CA ASP A 147 11.21 -1.21 -16.29
C ASP A 147 11.89 -1.02 -14.93
N ALA A 148 11.64 0.10 -14.25
CA ALA A 148 12.17 0.35 -12.92
C ALA A 148 11.49 -0.53 -11.85
N ILE A 149 10.19 -0.83 -11.99
CA ILE A 149 9.46 -1.76 -11.12
C ILE A 149 9.99 -3.18 -11.30
N VAL A 150 10.12 -3.65 -12.55
CA VAL A 150 10.64 -4.99 -12.86
C VAL A 150 12.10 -5.13 -12.42
N GLY A 151 12.90 -4.07 -12.60
CA GLY A 151 14.31 -4.01 -12.24
C GLY A 151 14.60 -3.72 -10.76
N ALA A 152 13.61 -3.30 -9.97
CA ALA A 152 13.80 -2.91 -8.57
C ALA A 152 14.48 -4.00 -7.74
N ALA A 153 15.31 -3.66 -6.76
CA ALA A 153 15.90 -4.69 -5.88
C ALA A 153 14.82 -5.41 -5.06
N HIS A 154 13.91 -4.64 -4.48
CA HIS A 154 12.76 -5.14 -3.72
C HIS A 154 11.58 -5.43 -4.65
N ARG A 155 10.97 -6.61 -4.52
CA ARG A 155 9.78 -7.01 -5.29
C ARG A 155 8.50 -6.81 -4.48
N ASP A 156 8.32 -5.61 -3.96
CA ASP A 156 7.18 -5.23 -3.10
C ASP A 156 6.25 -4.18 -3.70
N VAL A 157 6.47 -3.82 -4.97
CA VAL A 157 5.57 -3.02 -5.79
C VAL A 157 5.11 -3.89 -6.97
N PHE A 158 3.81 -4.15 -7.04
CA PHE A 158 3.18 -4.84 -8.17
C PHE A 158 2.78 -3.81 -9.23
N TYR A 159 2.44 -4.26 -10.42
CA TYR A 159 2.08 -3.37 -11.53
C TYR A 159 0.74 -3.78 -12.11
N ASP A 160 -0.17 -2.81 -12.23
CA ASP A 160 -1.41 -2.91 -12.98
C ASP A 160 -1.23 -2.20 -14.32
N ALA A 161 -1.37 -2.96 -15.40
CA ALA A 161 -1.06 -2.51 -16.75
C ALA A 161 -2.31 -2.57 -17.61
N PRO A 162 -2.53 -1.58 -18.50
CA PRO A 162 -3.52 -1.71 -19.55
C PRO A 162 -3.23 -2.97 -20.39
N LEU A 163 -4.23 -3.83 -20.57
CA LEU A 163 -4.09 -5.11 -21.28
C LEU A 163 -3.57 -4.94 -22.71
N ASP A 164 -3.93 -3.84 -23.36
CA ASP A 164 -3.49 -3.44 -24.71
C ASP A 164 -2.03 -2.95 -24.78
N ARG A 165 -1.41 -2.70 -23.62
CA ARG A 165 0.00 -2.31 -23.49
C ARG A 165 0.90 -3.42 -22.96
N LEU A 166 0.34 -4.62 -22.72
CA LEU A 166 1.14 -5.80 -22.40
C LEU A 166 1.74 -6.37 -23.69
N ASP A 167 3.07 -6.33 -23.80
CA ASP A 167 3.78 -7.01 -24.88
C ASP A 167 3.50 -8.52 -24.82
N ALA A 168 3.46 -9.17 -25.98
CA ALA A 168 3.18 -10.61 -26.09
C ALA A 168 4.23 -11.48 -25.37
N SER A 169 5.38 -10.89 -25.03
CA SER A 169 6.48 -11.48 -24.26
C SER A 169 6.24 -11.58 -22.75
N ILE A 170 5.14 -11.02 -22.23
CA ILE A 170 4.76 -11.06 -20.80
C ILE A 170 3.81 -12.26 -20.50
N ARG A 171 3.56 -13.14 -21.48
CA ARG A 171 2.81 -14.40 -21.29
C ARG A 171 3.66 -15.55 -20.79
#